data_AF-A0A1A3KCY1-F1
#
_entry.id   AF-A0A1A3KCY1-F1
#
_cell.length_a   1.000
_cell.length_b   1.000
_cell.length_c   1.000
_cell.angle_alpha   90.00
_cell.angle_beta   90.00
_cell.angle_gamma   90.00
#
_symmetry.space_group_name_H-M   'P 1'
#
loop_
_entity.id
_entity.type
_entity.pdbx_description
1 polymer ?
#
loop_
_entity_poly.entity_id
_entity_poly.type
_entity_poly.pdbx_seq_one_letter_code
_entity_poly.pdbx_strand_id
1 'polypeptide(L)'
;MSHRRTVLRASAAALMGGLVYTGTATANADPNDTLAAALSKGYSLSNCTVKDPPPGVAAAINCGQNADPAGPVKATYLLYNNSNDLNAGFSVSIKDEALTACGDSGQSPTTWHQGNGGTAGQVACGTYQDAAEIIWTTDAKNVLSYIRASNTDVPALYQWWKTNG
;
A
#
# COMPACT_ATOMS: atom_id res chain seq x y z
N MET A 1 2.64 -74.56 -26.73
CA MET A 1 1.43 -73.84 -26.26
C MET A 1 0.97 -74.50 -24.97
N SER A 2 1.17 -73.85 -23.83
CA SER A 2 0.45 -74.19 -22.59
C SER A 2 0.62 -73.03 -21.61
N HIS A 3 -0.49 -72.38 -21.29
CA HIS A 3 -0.54 -71.19 -20.45
C HIS A 3 -0.54 -71.55 -18.95
N ARG A 4 0.19 -70.72 -18.21
CA ARG A 4 0.37 -70.66 -16.76
C ARG A 4 -0.97 -70.61 -16.00
N ARG A 5 -1.02 -71.28 -14.84
CA ARG A 5 -1.80 -70.85 -13.67
C ARG A 5 -1.01 -71.17 -12.40
N THR A 6 -0.46 -70.14 -11.75
CA THR A 6 0.08 -70.25 -10.40
C THR A 6 -0.71 -69.32 -9.48
N VAL A 7 -1.13 -69.93 -8.39
CA VAL A 7 -2.09 -69.53 -7.36
C VAL A 7 -1.66 -68.28 -6.57
N LEU A 8 -2.65 -67.47 -6.21
CA LEU A 8 -2.57 -66.33 -5.29
C LEU A 8 -1.98 -66.71 -3.92
N ARG A 9 -1.17 -65.82 -3.34
CA ARG A 9 -1.08 -65.65 -1.88
C ARG A 9 -1.25 -64.17 -1.53
N ALA A 10 -2.24 -63.93 -0.68
CA ALA A 10 -2.63 -62.64 -0.15
C ALA A 10 -1.71 -62.22 1.00
N SER A 11 -1.32 -60.96 1.00
CA SER A 11 -0.78 -60.26 2.17
C SER A 11 -1.64 -59.01 2.38
N ALA A 12 -2.55 -59.09 3.36
CA ALA A 12 -3.36 -57.95 3.76
C ALA A 12 -2.49 -56.96 4.54
N ALA A 13 -2.11 -55.86 3.89
CA ALA A 13 -1.59 -54.68 4.59
C ALA A 13 -2.77 -53.72 4.80
N ALA A 14 -3.33 -53.74 6.01
CA ALA A 14 -4.29 -52.73 6.45
C ALA A 14 -3.55 -51.41 6.68
N LEU A 15 -3.46 -50.57 5.65
CA LEU A 15 -3.05 -49.18 5.78
C LEU A 15 -4.29 -48.36 6.14
N MET A 16 -4.39 -48.06 7.44
CA MET A 16 -5.33 -47.11 8.01
C MET A 16 -5.30 -45.80 7.22
N GLY A 17 -6.45 -45.43 6.65
CA GLY A 17 -6.65 -44.15 6.01
C GLY A 17 -6.55 -43.02 7.03
N GLY A 18 -5.48 -42.24 6.95
CA GLY A 18 -5.44 -40.90 7.49
C GLY A 18 -5.70 -39.90 6.35
N LEU A 19 -6.92 -39.37 6.27
CA LEU A 19 -7.14 -38.13 5.52
C LEU A 19 -6.38 -37.03 6.26
N VAL A 20 -5.20 -36.66 5.76
CA VAL A 20 -4.50 -35.47 6.22
C VAL A 20 -5.27 -34.29 5.62
N TYR A 21 -6.05 -33.60 6.46
CA TYR A 21 -6.71 -32.35 6.09
C TYR A 21 -5.60 -31.30 5.91
N THR A 22 -5.10 -31.14 4.69
CA THR A 22 -4.20 -30.03 4.34
C THR A 22 -5.04 -28.76 4.37
N GLY A 23 -5.23 -28.18 5.56
CA GLY A 23 -5.69 -26.81 5.67
C GLY A 23 -4.71 -25.94 4.91
N THR A 24 -5.14 -25.39 3.78
CA THR A 24 -4.44 -24.30 3.10
C THR A 24 -4.50 -23.10 4.03
N ALA A 25 -3.54 -22.97 4.94
CA ALA A 25 -3.30 -21.72 5.62
C ALA A 25 -2.94 -20.71 4.53
N THR A 26 -3.85 -19.79 4.22
CA THR A 26 -3.53 -18.61 3.43
C THR A 26 -2.43 -17.89 4.18
N ALA A 27 -1.21 -17.92 3.65
CA ALA A 27 -0.12 -17.11 4.18
C ALA A 27 -0.58 -15.65 4.07
N ASN A 28 -0.91 -15.03 5.20
CA ASN A 28 -1.18 -13.61 5.24
C ASN A 28 0.17 -12.91 5.03
N ALA A 29 0.27 -12.08 4.01
CA ALA A 29 1.49 -11.30 3.78
C ALA A 29 1.78 -10.42 5.02
N ASP A 30 3.07 -10.23 5.32
CA ASP A 30 3.47 -9.31 6.38
C ASP A 30 2.94 -7.89 6.05
N PRO A 31 2.36 -7.17 7.03
CA PRO A 31 1.85 -5.82 6.80
C PRO A 31 2.91 -4.84 6.27
N ASN A 32 4.17 -4.97 6.68
CA ASN A 32 5.26 -4.13 6.19
C ASN A 32 5.63 -4.47 4.75
N ASP A 33 5.64 -5.74 4.37
CA ASP A 33 5.86 -6.16 2.97
C ASP A 33 4.72 -5.66 2.07
N THR A 34 3.49 -5.74 2.57
CA THR A 34 2.29 -5.22 1.89
C THR A 34 2.40 -3.71 1.66
N LEU A 35 2.82 -2.96 2.68
CA LEU A 35 3.00 -1.51 2.60
C LEU A 35 4.21 -1.13 1.74
N ALA A 36 5.31 -1.89 1.80
CA ALA A 36 6.50 -1.68 0.99
C ALA A 36 6.21 -1.81 -0.52
N ALA A 37 5.27 -2.69 -0.89
CA ALA A 37 4.80 -2.84 -2.27
C ALA A 37 3.88 -1.68 -2.74
N ALA A 38 3.47 -0.80 -1.84
CA ALA A 38 2.64 0.36 -2.13
C ALA A 38 3.42 1.70 -2.14
N LEU A 39 4.73 1.67 -1.89
CA LEU A 39 5.55 2.86 -1.91
C LEU A 39 5.59 3.47 -3.31
N SER A 40 5.53 4.79 -3.40
CA SER A 40 5.69 5.51 -4.66
C SER A 40 7.08 5.27 -5.25
N LYS A 41 7.19 5.39 -6.57
CA LYS A 41 8.44 5.18 -7.31
C LYS A 41 9.57 6.02 -6.74
N GLY A 42 10.75 5.41 -6.60
CA GLY A 42 11.94 6.04 -6.03
C GLY A 42 12.05 5.91 -4.50
N TYR A 43 11.07 5.27 -3.85
CA TYR A 43 11.16 4.83 -2.45
C TYR A 43 11.34 3.33 -2.34
N SER A 44 12.17 2.92 -1.38
CA SER A 44 12.39 1.53 -0.99
C SER A 44 12.99 1.50 0.42
N LEU A 45 13.19 0.31 1.00
CA LEU A 45 13.83 0.20 2.32
C LEU A 45 15.29 0.69 2.37
N SER A 46 15.90 1.10 1.25
CA SER A 46 17.21 1.76 1.25
C SER A 46 17.16 3.24 1.66
N ASN A 47 16.03 3.92 1.43
CA ASN A 47 15.78 5.32 1.80
C ASN A 47 14.53 5.49 2.67
N CYS A 48 13.98 4.38 3.17
CA CYS A 48 12.85 4.34 4.07
C CYS A 48 13.16 3.51 5.31
N THR A 49 12.35 3.70 6.36
CA THR A 49 12.47 3.01 7.64
C THR A 49 11.08 2.64 8.13
N VAL A 50 10.89 1.36 8.44
CA VAL A 50 9.69 0.86 9.13
C VAL A 50 9.59 1.53 10.51
N LYS A 51 8.39 1.94 10.89
CA LYS A 51 8.08 2.58 12.16
C LYS A 51 7.05 1.77 12.92
N ASP A 52 7.04 1.96 14.23
CA ASP A 52 5.95 1.45 15.05
C ASP A 52 4.65 2.09 14.60
N PRO A 53 3.64 1.31 14.19
CA PRO A 53 2.40 1.87 13.68
C PRO A 53 1.59 2.49 14.83
N PRO A 54 0.93 3.64 14.60
CA PRO A 54 -0.01 4.18 15.55
C PRO A 54 -1.25 3.27 15.69
N PRO A 55 -2.10 3.47 16.73
CA PRO A 55 -3.35 2.73 16.86
C PRO A 55 -4.21 2.81 15.60
N GLY A 56 -4.79 1.68 15.17
CA GLY A 56 -5.61 1.59 13.96
C GLY A 56 -4.82 1.37 12.65
N VAL A 57 -3.48 1.46 12.70
CA VAL A 57 -2.58 1.21 11.57
C VAL A 57 -1.88 -0.14 11.75
N ALA A 58 -1.79 -0.92 10.68
CA ALA A 58 -1.14 -2.24 10.64
C ALA A 58 0.37 -2.13 10.35
N ALA A 59 0.78 -1.15 9.54
CA ALA A 59 2.17 -0.89 9.22
C ALA A 59 2.39 0.61 8.93
N ALA A 60 3.58 1.10 9.26
CA ALA A 60 3.97 2.47 8.99
C ALA A 60 5.40 2.52 8.44
N ILE A 61 5.61 3.29 7.38
CA ILE A 61 6.92 3.50 6.77
C ILE A 61 7.14 5.00 6.57
N ASN A 62 8.28 5.50 7.06
CA ASN A 62 8.74 6.86 6.77
C ASN A 62 9.95 6.81 5.86
N CYS A 63 9.98 7.68 4.87
CA CYS A 63 11.04 7.81 3.88
C CYS A 63 11.68 9.19 3.94
N GLY A 64 12.98 9.24 3.65
CA GLY A 64 13.73 10.46 3.44
C GLY A 64 13.62 10.96 1.99
N GLN A 65 14.73 11.43 1.45
CA GLN A 65 14.84 11.90 0.07
C GLN A 65 14.49 10.79 -0.93
N ASN A 66 13.61 11.10 -1.90
CA ASN A 66 13.33 10.21 -3.02
C ASN A 66 14.59 10.02 -3.89
N ALA A 67 14.74 8.86 -4.53
CA ALA A 67 15.86 8.60 -5.45
C ALA A 67 15.90 9.55 -6.67
N ASP A 68 14.75 10.12 -7.06
CA ASP A 68 14.69 11.28 -7.94
C ASP A 68 15.18 12.53 -7.18
N PRO A 69 16.28 13.18 -7.61
CA PRO A 69 16.79 14.39 -6.95
C PRO A 69 15.81 15.58 -6.99
N ALA A 70 14.88 15.61 -7.94
CA ALA A 70 13.81 16.61 -8.01
C ALA A 70 12.55 16.17 -7.26
N GLY A 71 12.53 14.95 -6.72
CA GLY A 71 11.40 14.38 -6.01
C GLY A 71 11.27 14.84 -4.55
N PRO A 72 10.26 14.33 -3.84
CA PRO A 72 9.95 14.74 -2.49
C PRO A 72 11.08 14.39 -1.52
N VAL A 73 11.28 15.25 -0.53
CA VAL A 73 12.35 15.12 0.48
C VAL A 73 11.93 14.27 1.68
N LYS A 74 10.62 14.03 1.82
CA LYS A 74 10.02 13.13 2.81
C LYS A 74 8.80 12.45 2.21
N ALA A 75 8.54 11.23 2.68
CA ALA A 75 7.26 10.57 2.49
C ALA A 75 6.87 9.74 3.71
N THR A 76 5.58 9.57 3.92
CA THR A 76 5.02 8.69 4.94
C THR A 76 3.97 7.81 4.29
N TYR A 77 3.91 6.55 4.69
CA TYR A 77 2.94 5.58 4.22
C TYR A 77 2.39 4.83 5.42
N LEU A 78 1.06 4.68 5.46
CA LEU A 78 0.35 4.01 6.54
C LEU A 78 -0.62 3.00 5.93
N LEU A 79 -0.51 1.74 6.36
CA LEU A 79 -1.48 0.70 6.03
C LEU A 79 -2.54 0.63 7.12
N TYR A 80 -3.78 0.98 6.82
CA TYR A 80 -4.89 0.87 7.75
C TYR A 80 -5.53 -0.53 7.73
N ASN A 81 -6.11 -0.93 8.86
CA ASN A 81 -6.77 -2.24 8.99
C ASN A 81 -8.06 -2.34 8.17
N ASN A 82 -8.72 -1.20 7.90
CA ASN A 82 -9.97 -1.13 7.16
C ASN A 82 -10.18 0.28 6.57
N SER A 83 -11.18 0.41 5.71
CA SER A 83 -11.51 1.65 5.00
C SER A 83 -12.08 2.76 5.89
N ASN A 84 -12.76 2.41 6.99
CA ASN A 84 -13.28 3.43 7.92
C ASN A 84 -12.14 4.16 8.61
N ASP A 85 -11.14 3.41 9.09
CA ASP A 85 -9.96 3.99 9.72
C ASP A 85 -9.10 4.76 8.71
N LEU A 86 -9.01 4.28 7.46
CA LEU A 86 -8.37 5.00 6.36
C LEU A 86 -9.00 6.38 6.13
N ASN A 87 -10.32 6.42 6.00
CA ASN A 87 -11.06 7.66 5.72
C ASN A 87 -11.00 8.65 6.90
N ALA A 88 -11.04 8.12 8.13
CA ALA A 88 -10.83 8.92 9.33
C ALA A 88 -9.40 9.48 9.37
N GLY A 89 -8.40 8.65 9.07
CA GLY A 89 -7.00 9.02 8.98
C GLY A 89 -6.74 10.12 7.95
N PHE A 90 -7.30 9.98 6.74
CA PHE A 90 -7.24 11.01 5.70
C PHE A 90 -7.87 12.33 6.19
N SER A 91 -9.08 12.26 6.75
CA SER A 91 -9.80 13.44 7.24
C SER A 91 -9.08 14.16 8.37
N VAL A 92 -8.35 13.44 9.23
CA VAL A 92 -7.52 14.04 10.28
C VAL A 92 -6.27 14.68 9.68
N SER A 93 -5.64 13.99 8.74
CA SER A 93 -4.37 14.40 8.14
C SER A 93 -4.43 15.74 7.42
N ILE A 94 -5.56 16.05 6.79
CA ILE A 94 -5.72 17.28 6.02
C ILE A 94 -6.17 18.49 6.86
N LYS A 95 -6.41 18.34 8.17
CA LYS A 95 -6.93 19.43 9.02
C LYS A 95 -5.92 20.56 9.23
N ASP A 96 -4.65 20.21 9.27
CA ASP A 96 -3.57 21.15 9.53
C ASP A 96 -2.93 21.66 8.22
N GLU A 97 -3.46 21.23 7.06
CA GLU A 97 -3.01 21.66 5.74
C GLU A 97 -3.62 23.01 5.34
N ALA A 98 -2.80 23.89 4.75
CA ALA A 98 -3.31 25.01 3.97
C ALA A 98 -3.71 24.51 2.57
N LEU A 99 -4.94 24.01 2.44
CA LEU A 99 -5.43 23.37 1.23
C LEU A 99 -5.55 24.33 0.03
N THR A 100 -5.06 23.87 -1.11
CA THR A 100 -5.15 24.54 -2.41
C THR A 100 -5.72 23.60 -3.46
N ALA A 101 -5.88 24.06 -4.71
CA ALA A 101 -6.27 23.18 -5.80
C ALA A 101 -5.19 22.12 -6.09
N CYS A 102 -5.63 20.88 -6.36
CA CYS A 102 -4.81 19.79 -6.89
C CYS A 102 -4.66 19.92 -8.40
N GLY A 103 -3.91 20.94 -8.86
CA GLY A 103 -3.66 21.18 -10.27
C GLY A 103 -4.92 21.15 -11.13
N ASP A 104 -4.95 20.25 -12.11
CA ASP A 104 -6.08 20.05 -13.05
C ASP A 104 -7.27 19.30 -12.46
N SER A 105 -7.15 18.76 -11.25
CA SER A 105 -8.21 17.97 -10.58
C SER A 105 -9.14 18.81 -9.69
N GLY A 106 -8.92 20.12 -9.63
CA GLY A 106 -9.79 21.07 -8.93
C GLY A 106 -9.46 21.23 -7.44
N GLN A 107 -10.42 21.74 -6.68
CA GLN A 107 -10.23 22.11 -5.27
C GLN A 107 -10.04 20.87 -4.38
N SER A 108 -9.08 20.94 -3.44
CA SER A 108 -8.87 19.89 -2.44
C SER A 108 -9.90 19.95 -1.29
N PRO A 109 -10.25 18.79 -0.68
CA PRO A 109 -9.95 17.45 -1.16
C PRO A 109 -10.81 17.07 -2.38
N THR A 110 -10.29 16.20 -3.25
CA THR A 110 -11.00 15.68 -4.43
C THR A 110 -10.72 14.18 -4.60
N THR A 111 -11.35 13.54 -5.59
CA THR A 111 -11.08 12.15 -5.95
C THR A 111 -9.97 12.04 -6.98
N TRP A 112 -9.22 10.96 -6.95
CA TRP A 112 -8.27 10.62 -8.01
C TRP A 112 -8.58 9.26 -8.63
N HIS A 113 -8.03 9.05 -9.84
CA HIS A 113 -8.28 7.88 -10.67
C HIS A 113 -6.96 7.27 -11.12
N GLN A 114 -6.87 5.94 -11.12
CA GLN A 114 -5.75 5.24 -11.69
C GLN A 114 -6.07 4.86 -13.15
N GLY A 115 -5.36 5.46 -14.10
CA GLY A 115 -5.62 5.26 -15.52
C GLY A 115 -7.06 5.65 -15.89
N ASN A 116 -7.71 4.84 -16.73
CA ASN A 116 -9.08 5.09 -17.19
C ASN A 116 -10.15 4.39 -16.31
N GLY A 117 -9.78 3.96 -15.10
CA GLY A 117 -10.66 3.23 -14.19
C GLY A 117 -11.60 4.12 -13.38
N GLY A 118 -12.34 3.48 -12.47
CA GLY A 118 -13.12 4.19 -11.44
C GLY A 118 -12.23 4.97 -10.45
N THR A 119 -12.86 5.58 -9.46
CA THR A 119 -12.15 6.28 -8.38
C THR A 119 -11.22 5.32 -7.65
N ALA A 120 -9.95 5.70 -7.52
CA ALA A 120 -8.92 4.93 -6.83
C ALA A 120 -8.70 5.40 -5.38
N GLY A 121 -9.12 6.63 -5.07
CA GLY A 121 -9.16 7.17 -3.73
C GLY A 121 -9.38 8.68 -3.70
N GLN A 122 -9.01 9.29 -2.58
CA GLN A 122 -9.06 10.73 -2.35
C GLN A 122 -7.67 11.33 -2.35
N VAL A 123 -7.56 12.60 -2.73
CA VAL A 123 -6.32 13.37 -2.72
C VAL A 123 -6.58 14.77 -2.19
N ALA A 124 -5.64 15.28 -1.42
CA ALA A 124 -5.58 16.65 -0.94
C ALA A 124 -4.19 17.23 -1.23
N CYS A 125 -4.19 18.46 -1.71
CA CYS A 125 -2.99 19.21 -2.06
C CYS A 125 -2.98 20.52 -1.27
N GLY A 126 -1.82 20.87 -0.72
CA GLY A 126 -1.69 22.07 0.08
C GLY A 126 -0.26 22.28 0.55
N THR A 127 -0.12 23.10 1.58
CA THR A 127 1.15 23.26 2.29
C THR A 127 0.99 22.99 3.78
N TYR A 128 2.04 22.39 4.34
CA TYR A 128 2.19 22.18 5.78
C TYR A 128 3.59 22.60 6.21
N GLN A 129 3.66 23.49 7.20
CA GLN A 129 4.91 24.05 7.72
C GLN A 129 5.82 24.59 6.60
N ASP A 130 5.24 25.43 5.71
CA ASP A 130 5.93 26.07 4.58
C ASP A 130 6.57 25.11 3.56
N ALA A 131 6.02 23.90 3.44
CA ALA A 131 6.39 22.94 2.40
C ALA A 131 5.14 22.40 1.71
N ALA A 132 5.21 22.23 0.38
CA ALA A 132 4.17 21.59 -0.40
C ALA A 132 4.01 20.14 0.04
N GLU A 133 2.76 19.72 0.21
CA GLU A 133 2.38 18.39 0.63
C GLU A 133 1.21 17.86 -0.22
N ILE A 134 1.30 16.60 -0.62
CA ILE A 134 0.22 15.85 -1.27
C ILE A 134 -0.10 14.65 -0.40
N ILE A 135 -1.35 14.55 0.03
CA ILE A 135 -1.87 13.47 0.85
C ILE A 135 -2.92 12.73 0.05
N TRP A 136 -2.84 11.41 -0.06
CA TRP A 136 -3.81 10.62 -0.81
C TRP A 136 -4.07 9.25 -0.21
N THR A 137 -5.27 8.72 -0.45
CA THR A 137 -5.61 7.33 -0.15
C THR A 137 -5.44 6.46 -1.39
N THR A 138 -5.12 5.19 -1.20
CA THR A 138 -5.31 4.13 -2.21
C THR A 138 -6.30 3.12 -1.62
N ASP A 139 -7.58 3.29 -1.96
CA ASP A 139 -8.69 2.66 -1.24
C ASP A 139 -8.64 1.14 -1.33
N ALA A 140 -8.31 0.60 -2.52
CA ALA A 140 -8.17 -0.83 -2.73
C ALA A 140 -7.06 -1.50 -1.90
N LYS A 141 -6.15 -0.70 -1.33
CA LYS A 141 -5.03 -1.17 -0.50
C LYS A 141 -5.13 -0.74 0.97
N ASN A 142 -6.14 0.06 1.34
CA ASN A 142 -6.21 0.75 2.64
C ASN A 142 -4.93 1.54 2.99
N VAL A 143 -4.28 2.14 1.99
CA VAL A 143 -3.03 2.90 2.22
C VAL A 143 -3.32 4.39 2.23
N LEU A 144 -2.80 5.09 3.22
CA LEU A 144 -2.70 6.55 3.26
C LEU A 144 -1.25 6.95 3.06
N SER A 145 -1.02 7.85 2.12
CA SER A 145 0.31 8.27 1.71
C SER A 145 0.43 9.79 1.77
N TYR A 146 1.65 10.26 2.05
CA TYR A 146 2.01 11.65 2.17
C TYR A 146 3.35 11.83 1.48
N ILE A 147 3.50 12.86 0.66
CA ILE A 147 4.80 13.29 0.14
C ILE A 147 4.98 14.77 0.41
N ARG A 148 6.20 15.17 0.75
CA ARG A 148 6.54 16.57 1.04
C ARG A 148 7.74 17.04 0.25
N ALA A 149 7.62 18.20 -0.39
CA ALA A 149 8.72 18.86 -1.08
C ALA A 149 9.64 19.62 -0.11
N SER A 150 10.78 20.10 -0.62
CA SER A 150 11.66 21.06 0.08
C SER A 150 11.26 22.52 -0.14
N ASN A 151 10.19 22.77 -0.88
CA ASN A 151 9.69 24.08 -1.28
C ASN A 151 8.16 24.12 -1.17
N THR A 152 7.55 25.24 -1.51
CA THR A 152 6.09 25.46 -1.46
C THR A 152 5.38 25.24 -2.79
N ASP A 153 6.01 24.63 -3.80
CA ASP A 153 5.46 24.47 -5.14
C ASP A 153 4.51 23.24 -5.22
N VAL A 154 3.27 23.46 -4.74
CA VAL A 154 2.20 22.44 -4.76
C VAL A 154 1.91 21.93 -6.18
N PRO A 155 1.78 22.79 -7.22
CA PRO A 155 1.58 22.32 -8.59
C PRO A 155 2.69 21.39 -9.08
N ALA A 156 3.97 21.71 -8.85
CA ALA A 156 5.08 20.85 -9.28
C ALA A 156 5.07 19.50 -8.54
N LEU A 157 4.84 19.51 -7.22
CA LEU A 157 4.75 18.28 -6.44
C LEU A 157 3.57 17.40 -6.87
N TYR A 158 2.42 18.01 -7.18
CA TYR A 158 1.26 17.30 -7.70
C TYR A 158 1.54 16.62 -9.06
N GLN A 159 2.24 17.30 -9.98
CA GLN A 159 2.63 16.68 -11.26
C GLN A 159 3.63 15.53 -11.07
N TRP A 160 4.57 15.67 -10.13
CA TRP A 160 5.47 14.58 -9.78
C TRP A 160 4.68 13.37 -9.27
N TRP A 161 3.72 13.59 -8.36
CA TRP A 161 2.85 12.55 -7.81
C TRP A 161 2.06 11.81 -8.88
N LYS A 162 1.46 12.51 -9.85
CA LYS A 162 0.70 11.84 -10.94
C LYS A 162 1.52 10.81 -11.73
N THR A 163 2.85 10.95 -11.75
CA THR A 163 3.75 10.09 -12.51
C THR A 163 4.42 9.00 -11.66
N ASN A 164 4.55 9.24 -10.36
CA ASN A 164 5.37 8.39 -9.47
C ASN A 164 4.60 7.85 -8.27
N GLY A 165 3.42 8.39 -7.98
CA GLY A 165 2.56 8.15 -6.82
C GLY A 165 2.08 6.72 -6.68
#